data_AF-A0A068RTK8-F1
#
_entry.id   AF-A0A068RTK8-F1
#
_cell.length_a   1.000
_cell.length_b   1.000
_cell.length_c   1.000
_cell.angle_alpha   90.00
_cell.angle_beta   90.00
_cell.angle_gamma   90.00
#
_symmetry.space_group_name_H-M   'P 1'
#
loop_
_entity.id
_entity.type
_entity.pdbx_description
1 polymer ?
#
loop_
_entity_poly.entity_id
_entity_poly.type
_entity_poly.pdbx_seq_one_letter_code
_entity_poly.pdbx_strand_id
1 'polypeptide(L)' 'MSESSFPLNKHSSGPSNRGAKPHRCNGHLEDLLEGLSTWPLNVSKPFSVFLECMRSKPGQEPPRYSEQQQKSSSQP' A
#
# COMPACT_ATOMS: atom_id res chain seq x y z
N MET A 1 -23.10 -21.64 -31.65
CA MET A 1 -23.24 -20.41 -30.85
C MET A 1 -21.85 -19.84 -30.69
N SER A 2 -21.61 -18.68 -31.28
CA SER A 2 -20.30 -18.08 -31.48
C SER A 2 -19.64 -17.68 -30.16
N GLU A 3 -18.44 -18.18 -29.92
CA GLU A 3 -17.58 -17.77 -28.82
C GLU A 3 -17.17 -16.32 -29.07
N SER A 4 -17.87 -15.40 -28.41
CA SER A 4 -17.59 -13.97 -28.52
C SER A 4 -16.25 -13.70 -27.85
N SER A 5 -15.19 -13.68 -28.65
CA SER A 5 -13.85 -13.29 -28.23
C SER A 5 -13.88 -11.80 -27.88
N PHE A 6 -14.13 -11.50 -26.61
CA PHE A 6 -13.94 -10.15 -26.08
C PHE A 6 -12.44 -9.87 -26.12
N PRO A 7 -11.97 -8.79 -26.76
CA PRO A 7 -10.56 -8.44 -26.76
C PRO A 7 -10.16 -8.11 -25.32
N LEU A 8 -9.50 -9.06 -24.65
CA LEU A 8 -8.90 -8.87 -23.34
C LEU A 8 -8.00 -7.63 -23.43
N ASN A 9 -8.24 -6.65 -22.56
CA ASN A 9 -7.61 -5.33 -22.54
C ASN A 9 -6.18 -5.37 -23.07
N LYS A 10 -5.90 -4.66 -24.18
CA LYS A 10 -4.58 -4.59 -24.83
C LYS A 10 -3.48 -3.96 -23.95
N HIS A 11 -3.85 -3.49 -22.76
CA HIS A 11 -2.97 -3.00 -21.70
C HIS A 11 -2.74 -4.00 -20.57
N SER A 12 -3.49 -5.11 -20.53
CA SER A 12 -3.29 -6.18 -19.57
C SER A 12 -2.30 -7.16 -20.18
N SER A 13 -1.01 -6.90 -19.93
CA SER A 13 0.03 -7.89 -20.18
C SER A 13 -0.40 -9.18 -19.44
N GLY A 14 -0.71 -10.24 -20.18
CA GLY A 14 -0.96 -11.57 -19.61
C GLY A 14 0.18 -12.02 -18.70
N PRO A 15 0.00 -13.07 -17.88
CA PRO A 15 0.80 -13.33 -16.70
C PRO A 15 2.27 -13.54 -17.10
N SER A 16 3.06 -12.48 -17.06
CA SER A 16 4.48 -12.62 -16.91
C SER A 16 4.63 -13.32 -15.56
N ASN A 17 5.05 -14.58 -15.54
CA ASN A 17 5.41 -15.34 -14.33
C ASN A 17 6.54 -14.69 -13.51
N ARG A 18 6.81 -13.40 -13.72
CA ARG A 18 7.49 -12.49 -12.81
C ARG A 18 6.42 -11.99 -11.86
N GLY A 19 6.12 -12.78 -10.82
CA GLY A 19 5.14 -12.40 -9.79
C GLY A 19 5.29 -10.92 -9.42
N ALA A 20 4.16 -10.22 -9.34
CA ALA A 20 4.13 -8.80 -9.00
C ALA A 20 4.95 -8.61 -7.71
N LYS A 21 6.13 -7.99 -7.84
CA LYS A 21 6.98 -7.74 -6.69
C LYS A 21 6.29 -6.69 -5.83
N PRO A 22 6.24 -6.88 -4.51
CA PRO A 22 5.69 -5.86 -3.63
C PRO A 22 6.46 -4.56 -3.84
N HIS A 23 5.72 -3.45 -3.89
CA HIS A 23 6.32 -2.12 -3.98
C HIS A 23 7.11 -1.83 -2.70
N ARG A 24 8.10 -0.93 -2.78
CA ARG A 24 8.91 -0.52 -1.62
C ARG A 24 8.03 -0.03 -0.46
N CYS A 25 7.01 0.75 -0.79
CA CYS A 25 6.04 1.29 0.17
C CYS A 25 4.89 0.33 0.53
N ASN A 26 5.00 -0.99 0.24
CA ASN A 26 3.93 -1.95 0.54
C ASN A 26 3.58 -1.96 2.03
N GLY A 27 4.58 -1.88 2.91
CA GLY A 27 4.32 -1.77 4.35
C GLY A 27 3.41 -0.58 4.65
N HIS A 28 3.81 0.64 4.28
CA HIS A 28 3.00 1.84 4.53
C HIS A 28 1.59 1.77 3.93
N LEU A 29 1.39 1.01 2.84
CA LEU A 29 0.07 0.74 2.30
C LEU A 29 -0.75 -0.17 3.22
N GLU A 30 -0.15 -1.22 3.80
CA GLU A 30 -0.81 -2.07 4.79
C GLU A 30 -1.22 -1.29 6.04
N ASP A 31 -0.39 -0.34 6.53
CA ASP A 31 -0.77 0.54 7.65
C ASP A 31 -2.00 1.39 7.30
N LEU A 32 -2.08 1.86 6.06
CA LEU A 32 -3.22 2.63 5.57
C LEU A 32 -4.48 1.77 5.48
N LEU A 33 -4.36 0.55 4.96
CA LEU A 33 -5.47 -0.40 4.84
C LEU A 33 -5.99 -0.82 6.22
N GLU A 34 -5.11 -1.00 7.20
CA GLU A 34 -5.49 -1.28 8.59
C GLU A 34 -6.20 -0.09 9.25
N GLY A 35 -5.72 1.14 9.01
CA GLY A 35 -6.42 2.35 9.44
C GLY A 35 -7.79 2.55 8.77
N LEU A 36 -7.98 1.98 7.58
CA LEU A 36 -9.24 2.02 6.83
C LEU A 36 -10.22 0.94 7.29
N SER A 37 -9.71 -0.22 7.74
CA SER A 37 -10.51 -1.34 8.22
C SER A 37 -10.96 -1.18 9.68
N THR A 38 -10.33 -0.29 10.44
CA THR A 38 -10.65 -0.01 11.84
C THR A 38 -11.56 1.20 12.01
N TRP A 39 -12.51 1.11 12.94
CA TRP A 39 -13.39 2.22 13.33
C TRP A 39 -12.97 2.70 14.73
N PRO A 40 -12.62 3.98 14.93
CA PRO A 40 -12.78 5.13 14.03
C PRO A 40 -11.72 5.20 12.92
N LEU A 41 -12.14 5.67 11.73
CA LEU A 41 -11.31 5.85 10.53
C LEU A 41 -10.09 6.75 10.81
N ASN A 42 -8.94 6.14 11.11
CA ASN A 42 -7.70 6.85 11.42
C ASN A 42 -6.70 6.75 10.26
N VAL A 43 -7.13 7.20 9.08
CA VAL A 43 -6.38 7.04 7.82
C VAL A 43 -5.45 8.20 7.49
N SER A 44 -5.68 9.39 8.04
CA SER A 44 -4.96 10.61 7.63
C SER A 44 -3.46 10.55 7.87
N LYS A 45 -3.04 10.01 9.03
CA LYS A 45 -1.63 9.85 9.37
C LYS A 45 -0.94 8.75 8.55
N PRO A 46 -1.44 7.51 8.49
CA PRO A 46 -0.80 6.48 7.67
C PRO A 46 -0.81 6.83 6.18
N PHE A 47 -1.83 7.54 5.69
CA PHE A 47 -1.87 8.04 4.32
C PHE A 47 -0.74 9.02 4.01
N SER A 48 -0.47 9.95 4.94
CA SER A 48 0.62 10.92 4.77
C SER A 48 1.98 10.23 4.71
N VAL A 49 2.23 9.26 5.58
CA VAL A 49 3.46 8.46 5.60
C VAL A 49 3.61 7.63 4.32
N PHE A 50 2.52 7.05 3.81
CA PHE A 50 2.52 6.32 2.55
C PHE A 50 2.86 7.23 1.36
N LEU A 51 2.24 8.41 1.26
CA LEU A 51 2.56 9.39 0.22
C LEU A 51 4.01 9.89 0.32
N GLU A 52 4.51 10.11 1.53
CA GLU A 52 5.89 10.50 1.77
C GLU A 52 6.86 9.41 1.32
N CYS A 53 6.60 8.14 1.65
CA CYS A 53 7.39 7.02 1.13
C CYS A 53 7.42 7.01 -0.40
N MET A 54 6.29 7.19 -1.07
CA MET A 54 6.24 7.20 -2.54
C MET A 54 7.05 8.35 -3.16
N ARG A 55 7.14 9.50 -2.49
CA ARG A 55 7.98 10.63 -2.92
C ARG A 55 9.46 10.45 -2.54
N SER A 56 9.77 9.68 -1.51
CA SER A 56 11.13 9.49 -1.00
C SER A 56 12.00 8.59 -1.88
N LYS A 57 13.30 8.85 -1.85
CA LYS A 57 14.32 8.00 -2.47
C LYS A 57 14.51 6.69 -1.68
N PRO A 58 14.96 5.61 -2.34
CA PRO A 58 15.24 4.35 -1.64
C PRO A 58 16.30 4.60 -0.55
N GLY A 59 15.97 4.24 0.69
CA GLY A 59 16.82 4.46 1.86
C GLY A 59 16.54 5.74 2.67
N GLN A 60 15.67 6.64 2.20
CA GLN A 60 15.18 7.80 2.96
C GLN A 60 13.70 7.65 3.32
N GLU A 61 13.29 6.43 3.61
CA GLU A 61 11.90 6.09 3.85
C GLU A 61 11.47 6.52 5.25
N PRO A 62 10.27 7.09 5.40
CA PRO A 62 9.75 7.42 6.71
C PRO A 62 9.52 6.13 7.53
N PRO A 63 9.59 6.19 8.86
CA PRO A 63 9.26 5.04 9.70
C PRO A 63 7.78 4.65 9.58
N ARG A 64 7.46 3.38 9.89
CA ARG A 64 6.08 2.86 9.74
C ARG A 64 5.14 3.52 10.74
N TYR A 65 3.89 3.72 10.33
CA TYR A 65 2.90 4.36 11.20
C TYR A 65 2.55 3.49 12.40
N SER A 66 2.45 2.17 12.20
CA SER A 66 2.24 1.19 13.26
C SER A 66 3.33 1.23 14.35
N GLU A 67 4.60 1.40 13.97
CA GLU A 67 5.71 1.55 14.93
C GLU A 67 5.63 2.87 15.71
N GLN A 68 5.22 3.95 15.05
CA GLN A 68 5.00 5.25 15.70
C GLN A 68 3.83 5.20 16.70
N GLN A 69 2.76 4.48 16.35
CA GLN A 69 1.57 4.33 17.21
C GLN A 69 1.90 3.57 18.50
N GLN A 70 2.71 2.51 18.41
CA GLN A 70 3.17 1.75 19.59
C GLN A 70 4.00 2.64 20.54
N LYS A 71 4.91 3.46 20.01
CA LYS A 71 5.67 4.43 20.84
C LYS A 71 4.77 5.44 21.55
N SER A 72 3.70 5.90 20.90
CA SER A 72 2.75 6.84 21.52
C SER A 72 1.84 6.19 22.56
N SER A 73 1.59 4.88 22.48
CA SER A 73 0.74 4.15 23.44
C SER A 73 1.52 3.59 24.64
N SER A 74 2.86 3.66 24.63
CA SER A 74 3.72 3.22 25.73
C SER A 74 4.18 4.35 26.66
N GLN A 75 3.60 5.56 26.55
CA GLN A 75 3.91 6.65 27.46
C GLN A 75 2.83 6.70 28.57
N PRO A 76 3.22 6.53 29.86
CA PRO A 76 2.31 6.44 31.00
C PRO A 76 1.58 7.75 31.32
#